data_AF-A0A1W1V3R0-F1
#
_entry.id   AF-A0A1W1V3R0-F1
#
_cell.length_a   1.000
_cell.length_b   1.000
_cell.length_c   1.000
_cell.angle_alpha   90.00
_cell.angle_beta   90.00
_cell.angle_gamma   90.00
#
_symmetry.space_group_name_H-M   'P 1'
#
loop_
_entity.id
_entity.type
_entity.pdbx_description
1 polymer ?
#
loop_
_entity_poly.entity_id
_entity_poly.type
_entity_poly.pdbx_seq_one_letter_code
_entity_poly.pdbx_strand_id
1 'polypeptide(L)'
;MSLLLRAELFSFHSSYLIAMVRFYKYLLSCVVLLGMGACSDESDETPQPGDVAGFRWSGTGSYVQTAYCPLLMTRPALEGSVAARPAQAMHNTGKIYLHGRYVFVNERYEGVHVIDNQDPKNPRIVSFLRIPGNVDIAIKGNLLYADNGPDLVTIDISNPLAVKVVSRVREAFRELPMPERLGVHSDCLPASWPANTVVVGWQKRTSTMAYNPALDWGARTAFNSSPTANSAPGAAGTGKAGSLARFAVLDDMLYTVDESSLRLFDLALPAAPAPGPKLPLMFGVETIFPYDHYLFLGTQRGMYIYDVATPKSPRQVSYFQHVMSCDPVVVDGRFAYVTLRTGPMFCRGGGMQVNELQVIDLTNLSNPKLARTYPMTGPQGLGVDKNQLFVCDSDGLKTFDTSQAPLLTQKQHYKVAVTDVIPNDGTLLAIGSNGLYQYSYAGAQLQQLSFLPITAK
;
A
#
# COMPACT_ATOMS: atom_id res chain seq x y z
N MET A 1 -17.09 -2.48 65.65
CA MET A 1 -16.65 -1.48 66.64
C MET A 1 -15.34 -1.97 67.27
N SER A 2 -14.35 -1.18 67.70
CA SER A 2 -14.03 0.26 67.53
C SER A 2 -12.65 0.58 68.20
N LEU A 3 -11.83 1.57 67.82
CA LEU A 3 -11.63 2.30 66.55
C LEU A 3 -10.35 3.18 66.63
N LEU A 4 -9.39 3.08 65.67
CA LEU A 4 -8.32 4.08 65.38
C LEU A 4 -7.25 4.33 66.52
N LEU A 5 -6.25 5.24 66.51
CA LEU A 5 -5.83 6.35 65.60
C LEU A 5 -4.34 6.81 65.83
N ARG A 6 -3.46 6.86 64.79
CA ARG A 6 -2.19 7.69 64.64
C ARG A 6 -1.04 7.57 65.69
N ALA A 7 0.20 8.06 65.50
CA ALA A 7 0.98 8.56 64.34
C ALA A 7 2.53 8.49 64.56
N GLU A 8 3.26 8.51 63.43
CA GLU A 8 4.66 8.94 63.12
C GLU A 8 5.69 9.35 64.21
N LEU A 9 6.96 8.93 64.04
CA LEU A 9 8.14 9.84 63.98
C LEU A 9 9.44 9.16 63.46
N PHE A 10 10.54 9.94 63.35
CA PHE A 10 11.71 9.77 62.48
C PHE A 10 12.93 8.95 63.04
N SER A 11 13.86 8.64 62.11
CA SER A 11 15.33 8.49 62.28
C SER A 11 15.94 7.11 62.56
N PHE A 12 16.88 6.68 61.70
CA PHE A 12 18.24 6.26 62.10
C PHE A 12 19.26 6.36 60.92
N HIS A 13 20.55 6.53 61.24
CA HIS A 13 21.68 6.64 60.29
C HIS A 13 22.21 5.25 59.85
N SER A 14 22.79 5.01 58.66
CA SER A 14 23.94 5.64 57.95
C SER A 14 25.31 5.40 58.60
N SER A 15 26.12 4.49 58.03
CA SER A 15 27.60 4.42 58.17
C SER A 15 28.21 3.29 57.30
N TYR A 16 28.58 3.60 56.06
CA TYR A 16 29.53 2.80 55.26
C TYR A 16 30.35 3.73 54.37
N LEU A 17 31.37 4.35 54.97
CA LEU A 17 32.38 5.18 54.32
C LEU A 17 33.78 4.72 54.79
N ILE A 18 34.85 5.28 54.22
CA ILE A 18 36.26 4.94 54.54
C ILE A 18 36.72 3.57 53.96
N ALA A 19 36.74 3.46 52.62
CA ALA A 19 37.38 2.33 51.93
C ALA A 19 38.09 2.71 50.60
N MET A 20 38.31 3.99 50.28
CA MET A 20 38.86 4.38 48.96
C MET A 20 39.74 5.66 48.93
N VAL A 21 40.47 5.97 50.00
CA VAL A 21 41.40 7.13 50.05
C VAL A 21 42.79 6.71 50.52
N ARG A 22 43.55 5.97 49.69
CA ARG A 22 44.99 5.70 49.93
C ARG A 22 45.81 5.13 48.76
N PHE A 23 45.63 5.58 47.50
CA PHE A 23 46.58 5.23 46.41
C PHE A 23 46.93 6.33 45.38
N TYR A 24 46.67 7.61 45.69
CA TYR A 24 47.37 8.71 45.03
C TYR A 24 48.83 8.76 45.54
N LYS A 25 49.83 8.40 44.71
CA LYS A 25 51.19 9.00 44.72
C LYS A 25 52.25 8.48 43.71
N TYR A 26 51.99 7.46 42.89
CA TYR A 26 52.98 6.94 41.94
C TYR A 26 52.54 7.04 40.47
N LEU A 27 53.54 7.18 39.58
CA LEU A 27 53.42 7.38 38.14
C LEU A 27 52.68 8.66 37.68
N LEU A 28 53.09 9.79 38.25
CA LEU A 28 53.22 11.01 37.46
C LEU A 28 54.68 11.12 36.98
N SER A 29 54.90 11.47 35.70
CA SER A 29 56.20 11.86 35.13
C SER A 29 57.37 10.88 35.27
N CYS A 30 57.48 9.93 34.33
CA CYS A 30 58.78 9.52 33.79
C CYS A 30 58.81 9.95 32.32
N VAL A 31 59.75 10.82 31.96
CA VAL A 31 59.65 11.71 30.80
C VAL A 31 60.79 11.47 29.81
N VAL A 32 60.42 11.29 28.53
CA VAL A 32 61.20 11.59 27.31
C VAL A 32 62.28 10.60 26.79
N LEU A 33 62.36 10.59 25.44
CA LEU A 33 63.42 10.10 24.52
C LEU A 33 63.70 8.59 24.32
N LEU A 34 63.16 8.06 23.21
CA LEU A 34 63.82 7.46 22.02
C LEU A 34 62.73 6.65 21.25
N GLY A 35 62.30 7.00 20.03
CA GLY A 35 62.96 6.67 18.75
C GLY A 35 62.58 5.23 18.29
N MET A 36 61.96 4.95 17.12
CA MET A 36 61.76 5.72 15.89
C MET A 36 60.53 5.24 15.07
N GLY A 37 59.87 6.15 14.32
CA GLY A 37 59.06 5.86 13.11
C GLY A 37 57.64 5.28 13.31
N ALA A 38 56.64 5.58 12.45
CA ALA A 38 56.54 6.62 11.41
C ALA A 38 55.04 6.90 11.07
N CYS A 39 54.76 8.06 10.45
CA CYS A 39 53.57 8.51 9.67
C CYS A 39 52.21 7.77 9.76
N SER A 40 51.04 8.45 9.80
CA SER A 40 50.75 9.90 9.69
C SER A 40 49.30 10.23 10.08
N ASP A 41 49.12 11.43 10.65
CA ASP A 41 47.96 12.34 10.68
C ASP A 41 46.55 11.83 11.05
N GLU A 42 46.05 12.35 12.17
CA GLU A 42 44.62 12.37 12.55
C GLU A 42 43.88 13.56 11.91
N SER A 43 42.56 13.42 11.72
CA SER A 43 41.63 14.56 11.78
C SER A 43 40.24 14.07 12.22
N ASP A 44 39.55 14.84 13.06
CA ASP A 44 38.37 14.37 13.82
C ASP A 44 37.18 13.94 12.95
N GLU A 45 36.78 12.67 13.04
CA GLU A 45 35.43 12.24 12.63
C GLU A 45 34.39 12.69 13.66
N THR A 46 33.92 13.93 13.50
CA THR A 46 32.65 14.35 14.11
C THR A 46 31.48 13.53 13.53
N PRO A 47 30.42 13.21 14.30
CA PRO A 47 29.37 12.31 13.84
C PRO A 47 28.62 12.87 12.61
N GLN A 48 28.74 12.18 11.48
CA GLN A 48 28.06 12.49 10.22
C GLN A 48 26.53 12.59 10.44
N PRO A 49 25.87 13.72 10.11
CA PRO A 49 24.41 13.81 10.10
C PRO A 49 23.83 12.82 9.07
N GLY A 50 23.08 11.83 9.55
CA GLY A 50 22.73 10.64 8.76
C GLY A 50 21.79 10.87 7.57
N ASP A 51 21.74 9.88 6.68
CA ASP A 51 20.92 9.87 5.46
C ASP A 51 19.44 10.24 5.72
N VAL A 52 19.06 11.48 5.34
CA VAL A 52 17.66 11.91 5.31
C VAL A 52 17.06 11.55 3.95
N ALA A 53 15.95 10.83 3.95
CA ALA A 53 15.33 10.31 2.72
C ALA A 53 15.05 11.42 1.69
N GLY A 54 15.74 11.36 0.56
CA GLY A 54 15.62 12.33 -0.55
C GLY A 54 16.87 13.20 -0.78
N PHE A 55 17.86 13.16 0.11
CA PHE A 55 19.11 13.91 0.01
C PHE A 55 20.33 12.97 -0.02
N ARG A 56 21.32 13.30 -0.87
CA ARG A 56 22.68 12.72 -0.78
C ARG A 56 23.72 13.83 -0.95
N TRP A 57 24.71 13.84 -0.06
CA TRP A 57 25.86 14.76 -0.12
C TRP A 57 26.91 14.22 -1.10
N SER A 58 27.46 15.11 -1.93
CA SER A 58 28.32 14.74 -3.08
C SER A 58 29.81 15.04 -2.87
N GLY A 59 30.22 15.47 -1.68
CA GLY A 59 31.58 15.92 -1.38
C GLY A 59 32.01 17.24 -2.06
N THR A 60 31.17 17.81 -2.93
CA THR A 60 31.59 18.87 -3.88
C THR A 60 30.78 20.16 -3.77
N GLY A 61 30.29 20.49 -2.57
CA GLY A 61 29.47 21.71 -2.37
C GLY A 61 28.13 21.66 -3.11
N SER A 62 27.59 20.46 -3.34
CA SER A 62 26.27 20.24 -3.92
C SER A 62 25.53 19.12 -3.18
N TYR A 63 24.22 19.03 -3.37
CA TYR A 63 23.43 17.89 -2.95
C TYR A 63 22.44 17.49 -4.04
N VAL A 64 22.15 16.19 -4.11
CA VAL A 64 21.12 15.66 -5.01
C VAL A 64 19.80 15.65 -4.25
N GLN A 65 18.83 16.45 -4.69
CA GLN A 65 17.45 16.43 -4.21
C GLN A 65 16.60 15.59 -5.16
N THR A 66 15.71 14.75 -4.63
CA THR A 66 14.63 14.11 -5.41
C THR A 66 13.26 14.49 -4.85
N ALA A 67 12.44 15.10 -5.67
CA ALA A 67 11.08 15.56 -5.35
C ALA A 67 10.13 15.23 -6.50
N TYR A 68 8.82 15.44 -6.34
CA TYR A 68 7.85 15.15 -7.40
C TYR A 68 7.45 16.40 -8.19
N CYS A 69 7.11 16.21 -9.47
CA CYS A 69 6.18 17.09 -10.18
C CYS A 69 4.85 16.38 -10.44
N PRO A 70 3.73 17.11 -10.40
CA PRO A 70 2.45 16.61 -10.87
C PRO A 70 2.47 16.48 -12.39
N LEU A 71 1.77 15.47 -12.90
CA LEU A 71 1.33 15.43 -14.29
C LEU A 71 -0.03 16.13 -14.32
N LEU A 72 -0.11 17.29 -14.98
CA LEU A 72 -1.31 18.14 -15.01
C LEU A 72 -2.08 17.97 -16.33
N MET A 73 -3.41 17.97 -16.25
CA MET A 73 -4.30 17.92 -17.42
C MET A 73 -5.48 18.88 -17.24
N THR A 74 -5.85 19.65 -18.27
CA THR A 74 -7.01 20.56 -18.18
C THR A 74 -8.32 19.78 -18.15
N ARG A 75 -9.37 20.26 -17.45
CA ARG A 75 -10.67 19.58 -17.36
C ARG A 75 -11.24 19.15 -18.73
N PRO A 76 -11.29 20.00 -19.78
CA PRO A 76 -11.78 19.57 -21.10
C PRO A 76 -10.93 18.45 -21.74
N ALA A 77 -9.60 18.48 -21.52
CA ALA A 77 -8.72 17.45 -22.02
C ALA A 77 -8.87 16.13 -21.24
N LEU A 78 -9.10 16.20 -19.91
CA LEU A 78 -9.43 15.05 -19.06
C LEU A 78 -10.75 14.41 -19.50
N GLU A 79 -11.77 15.21 -19.78
CA GLU A 79 -13.10 14.71 -20.14
C GLU A 79 -13.09 13.93 -21.45
N GLY A 80 -12.33 14.40 -22.45
CA GLY A 80 -12.03 13.68 -23.69
C GLY A 80 -10.83 12.73 -23.64
N SER A 81 -10.28 12.41 -22.46
CA SER A 81 -8.99 11.70 -22.34
C SER A 81 -9.05 10.19 -22.53
N VAL A 82 -10.22 9.59 -22.26
CA VAL A 82 -10.42 8.14 -22.17
C VAL A 82 -10.60 7.53 -23.55
N ALA A 83 -9.74 6.58 -23.91
CA ALA A 83 -9.80 5.92 -25.22
C ALA A 83 -9.14 4.53 -25.20
N ALA A 84 -9.68 3.61 -26.00
CA ALA A 84 -8.94 2.41 -26.40
C ALA A 84 -7.75 2.80 -27.29
N ARG A 85 -6.66 2.05 -27.14
CA ARG A 85 -5.44 2.10 -27.94
C ARG A 85 -5.05 0.68 -28.33
N PRO A 86 -4.23 0.49 -29.39
CA PRO A 86 -3.59 -0.80 -29.66
C PRO A 86 -2.86 -1.33 -28.43
N ALA A 87 -2.66 -2.65 -28.38
CA ALA A 87 -1.82 -3.27 -27.35
C ALA A 87 -0.42 -2.64 -27.33
N GLN A 88 0.11 -2.42 -26.13
CA GLN A 88 1.45 -1.87 -25.88
C GLN A 88 2.14 -2.67 -24.75
N ALA A 89 3.44 -2.44 -24.54
CA ALA A 89 4.17 -3.11 -23.46
C ALA A 89 3.81 -2.54 -22.08
N MET A 90 4.01 -3.34 -21.03
CA MET A 90 3.83 -2.92 -19.63
C MET A 90 5.12 -2.27 -19.10
N HIS A 91 5.01 -1.21 -18.30
CA HIS A 91 6.17 -0.42 -17.87
C HIS A 91 6.25 -0.12 -16.36
N ASN A 92 5.15 0.31 -15.75
CA ASN A 92 5.04 0.78 -14.37
C ASN A 92 3.70 0.29 -13.79
N THR A 93 3.52 -1.03 -13.80
CA THR A 93 2.24 -1.63 -13.44
C THR A 93 1.89 -1.36 -11.98
N GLY A 94 0.66 -0.93 -11.74
CA GLY A 94 0.01 -1.06 -10.47
C GLY A 94 -0.38 -2.52 -10.22
N LYS A 95 -1.68 -2.79 -10.26
CA LYS A 95 -2.30 -3.98 -9.69
C LYS A 95 -3.32 -4.58 -10.63
N ILE A 96 -3.78 -5.78 -10.28
CA ILE A 96 -4.43 -6.72 -11.18
C ILE A 96 -5.92 -6.93 -10.86
N TYR A 97 -6.71 -7.17 -11.91
CA TYR A 97 -8.14 -7.45 -11.84
C TYR A 97 -8.49 -8.51 -12.91
N LEU A 98 -9.30 -9.51 -12.58
CA LEU A 98 -9.76 -10.58 -13.46
C LEU A 98 -11.29 -10.47 -13.64
N HIS A 99 -11.77 -10.47 -14.88
CA HIS A 99 -13.20 -10.49 -15.18
C HIS A 99 -13.48 -11.43 -16.36
N GLY A 100 -14.10 -12.59 -16.06
CA GLY A 100 -14.32 -13.65 -17.04
C GLY A 100 -12.98 -14.10 -17.65
N ARG A 101 -12.87 -14.01 -18.98
CA ARG A 101 -11.64 -14.34 -19.73
C ARG A 101 -10.55 -13.26 -19.69
N TYR A 102 -10.81 -12.06 -19.15
CA TYR A 102 -9.92 -10.92 -19.29
C TYR A 102 -9.19 -10.60 -17.99
N VAL A 103 -7.86 -10.45 -18.08
CA VAL A 103 -7.03 -9.88 -17.03
C VAL A 103 -6.76 -8.41 -17.37
N PHE A 104 -6.87 -7.55 -16.38
CA PHE A 104 -6.66 -6.13 -16.46
C PHE A 104 -5.48 -5.78 -15.55
N VAL A 105 -4.49 -5.06 -16.09
CA VAL A 105 -3.32 -4.61 -15.33
C VAL A 105 -3.26 -3.09 -15.40
N ASN A 106 -3.44 -2.41 -14.27
CA ASN A 106 -3.30 -0.95 -14.22
C ASN A 106 -1.87 -0.54 -14.59
N GLU A 107 -1.72 0.40 -15.53
CA GLU A 107 -0.48 1.09 -15.87
C GLU A 107 -0.53 2.43 -15.13
N ARG A 108 0.29 2.58 -14.08
CA ARG A 108 0.00 3.54 -13.01
C ARG A 108 -0.05 4.97 -13.54
N TYR A 109 -1.22 5.61 -13.38
CA TYR A 109 -1.55 6.96 -13.85
C TYR A 109 -1.76 7.12 -15.36
N GLU A 110 -1.61 6.08 -16.18
CA GLU A 110 -1.77 6.14 -17.65
C GLU A 110 -3.01 5.39 -18.15
N GLY A 111 -3.42 4.30 -17.50
CA GLY A 111 -4.59 3.51 -17.91
C GLY A 111 -4.54 2.05 -17.46
N VAL A 112 -5.07 1.16 -18.30
CA VAL A 112 -5.21 -0.28 -18.01
C VAL A 112 -4.89 -1.11 -19.25
N HIS A 113 -3.96 -2.06 -19.14
CA HIS A 113 -3.75 -3.09 -20.14
C HIS A 113 -4.88 -4.12 -20.08
N VAL A 114 -5.53 -4.40 -21.20
CA VAL A 114 -6.54 -5.45 -21.32
C VAL A 114 -5.89 -6.67 -21.95
N ILE A 115 -5.88 -7.78 -21.22
CA ILE A 115 -5.21 -9.04 -21.57
C ILE A 115 -6.26 -10.12 -21.74
N ASP A 116 -6.37 -10.66 -22.95
CA ASP A 116 -7.13 -11.86 -23.22
C ASP A 116 -6.41 -13.07 -22.62
N ASN A 117 -7.10 -13.77 -21.72
CA ASN A 117 -6.60 -14.89 -20.93
C ASN A 117 -7.44 -16.16 -21.15
N GLN A 118 -8.09 -16.29 -22.32
CA GLN A 118 -8.84 -17.50 -22.69
C GLN A 118 -7.96 -18.78 -22.68
N ASP A 119 -6.65 -18.65 -22.94
CA ASP A 119 -5.65 -19.67 -22.64
C ASP A 119 -4.55 -19.08 -21.72
N PRO A 120 -4.54 -19.41 -20.42
CA PRO A 120 -3.52 -18.97 -19.47
C PRO A 120 -2.08 -19.42 -19.76
N LYS A 121 -1.84 -20.27 -20.76
CA LYS A 121 -0.49 -20.56 -21.28
C LYS A 121 -0.04 -19.59 -22.37
N ASN A 122 -1.00 -18.97 -23.08
CA ASN A 122 -0.75 -18.08 -24.21
C ASN A 122 -1.57 -16.77 -24.10
N PRO A 123 -1.50 -16.04 -22.97
CA PRO A 123 -2.24 -14.78 -22.79
C PRO A 123 -1.76 -13.71 -23.78
N ARG A 124 -2.65 -12.78 -24.15
CA ARG A 124 -2.36 -11.75 -25.15
C ARG A 124 -2.88 -10.39 -24.69
N ILE A 125 -2.01 -9.40 -24.60
CA ILE A 125 -2.46 -8.00 -24.49
C ILE A 125 -3.21 -7.67 -25.79
N VAL A 126 -4.51 -7.36 -25.69
CA VAL A 126 -5.37 -7.08 -26.85
C VAL A 126 -5.59 -5.59 -27.06
N SER A 127 -5.60 -4.78 -25.99
CA SER A 127 -5.68 -3.33 -26.08
C SER A 127 -5.09 -2.66 -24.84
N PHE A 128 -4.83 -1.36 -24.95
CA PHE A 128 -4.58 -0.50 -23.81
C PHE A 128 -5.73 0.51 -23.66
N LEU A 129 -6.42 0.46 -22.53
CA LEU A 129 -7.46 1.40 -22.16
C LEU A 129 -6.81 2.60 -21.47
N ARG A 130 -6.53 3.66 -22.24
CA ARG A 130 -5.93 4.89 -21.69
C ARG A 130 -6.94 5.60 -20.79
N ILE A 131 -6.56 5.81 -19.53
CA ILE A 131 -7.31 6.57 -18.53
C ILE A 131 -6.29 7.34 -17.68
N PRO A 132 -6.00 8.62 -17.96
CA PRO A 132 -5.07 9.42 -17.16
C PRO A 132 -5.52 9.53 -15.70
N GLY A 133 -4.56 9.46 -14.78
CA GLY A 133 -4.83 9.44 -13.36
C GLY A 133 -5.46 8.14 -12.85
N ASN A 134 -5.58 7.10 -13.69
CA ASN A 134 -6.12 5.82 -13.24
C ASN A 134 -5.15 5.07 -12.32
N VAL A 135 -5.75 4.56 -11.26
CA VAL A 135 -5.12 3.77 -10.22
C VAL A 135 -6.03 2.59 -9.92
N ASP A 136 -7.33 2.82 -9.72
CA ASP A 136 -8.30 1.83 -9.26
C ASP A 136 -9.34 1.49 -10.32
N ILE A 137 -9.80 0.23 -10.35
CA ILE A 137 -10.91 -0.22 -11.20
C ILE A 137 -11.80 -1.25 -10.48
N ALA A 138 -13.08 -1.31 -10.87
CA ALA A 138 -13.97 -2.45 -10.65
C ALA A 138 -14.88 -2.68 -11.87
N ILE A 139 -15.41 -3.89 -12.07
CA ILE A 139 -16.13 -4.27 -13.29
C ILE A 139 -17.42 -5.03 -12.96
N LYS A 140 -18.57 -4.52 -13.44
CA LYS A 140 -19.89 -5.19 -13.35
C LYS A 140 -20.44 -5.46 -14.75
N GLY A 141 -20.50 -6.73 -15.14
CA GLY A 141 -20.76 -7.12 -16.53
C GLY A 141 -19.77 -6.42 -17.46
N ASN A 142 -20.26 -5.81 -18.54
CA ASN A 142 -19.42 -5.11 -19.51
C ASN A 142 -19.09 -3.65 -19.12
N LEU A 143 -19.34 -3.23 -17.87
CA LEU A 143 -19.07 -1.86 -17.41
C LEU A 143 -17.90 -1.83 -16.44
N LEU A 144 -16.85 -1.10 -16.83
CA LEU A 144 -15.68 -0.82 -16.01
C LEU A 144 -15.82 0.56 -15.36
N TYR A 145 -15.74 0.59 -14.04
CA TYR A 145 -15.72 1.80 -13.22
C TYR A 145 -14.27 2.11 -12.85
N ALA A 146 -13.81 3.33 -13.14
CA ALA A 146 -12.42 3.74 -12.93
C ALA A 146 -12.32 5.14 -12.33
N ASP A 147 -11.27 5.38 -11.54
CA ASP A 147 -10.80 6.74 -11.31
C ASP A 147 -10.11 7.32 -12.56
N ASN A 148 -10.34 8.61 -12.82
CA ASN A 148 -9.76 9.38 -13.92
C ASN A 148 -9.32 10.74 -13.36
N GLY A 149 -8.29 10.73 -12.51
CA GLY A 149 -8.00 11.85 -11.61
C GLY A 149 -9.06 11.92 -10.49
N PRO A 150 -9.71 13.06 -10.23
CA PRO A 150 -10.76 13.18 -9.20
C PRO A 150 -12.11 12.59 -9.63
N ASP A 151 -12.28 12.20 -10.90
CA ASP A 151 -13.56 11.76 -11.45
C ASP A 151 -13.73 10.24 -11.40
N LEU A 152 -14.98 9.79 -11.25
CA LEU A 152 -15.39 8.41 -11.52
C LEU A 152 -15.93 8.36 -12.95
N VAL A 153 -15.30 7.55 -13.81
CA VAL A 153 -15.79 7.27 -15.16
C VAL A 153 -16.37 5.87 -15.24
N THR A 154 -17.48 5.73 -15.97
CA THR A 154 -18.08 4.44 -16.33
C THR A 154 -17.86 4.20 -17.81
N ILE A 155 -17.24 3.06 -18.12
CA ILE A 155 -16.74 2.73 -19.46
C ILE A 155 -17.35 1.39 -19.90
N ASP A 156 -18.10 1.41 -21.00
CA ASP A 156 -18.50 0.20 -21.72
C ASP A 156 -17.28 -0.44 -22.37
N ILE A 157 -16.95 -1.64 -21.91
CA ILE A 157 -15.84 -2.48 -22.38
C ILE A 157 -16.33 -3.73 -23.14
N SER A 158 -17.60 -3.74 -23.60
CA SER A 158 -18.19 -4.83 -24.43
C SER A 158 -17.33 -5.17 -25.66
N ASN A 159 -16.58 -4.18 -26.17
CA ASN A 159 -15.48 -4.39 -27.10
C ASN A 159 -14.22 -3.68 -26.56
N PRO A 160 -13.18 -4.41 -26.12
CA PRO A 160 -11.98 -3.79 -25.55
C PRO A 160 -11.14 -2.99 -26.56
N LEU A 161 -11.38 -3.16 -27.87
CA LEU A 161 -10.77 -2.37 -28.94
C LEU A 161 -11.55 -1.08 -29.26
N ALA A 162 -12.79 -0.95 -28.79
CA ALA A 162 -13.71 0.14 -29.13
C ALA A 162 -14.62 0.53 -27.95
N VAL A 163 -13.99 0.82 -26.80
CA VAL A 163 -14.66 1.23 -25.56
C VAL A 163 -15.46 2.53 -25.73
N LYS A 164 -16.42 2.77 -24.82
CA LYS A 164 -17.18 4.03 -24.76
C LYS A 164 -17.32 4.52 -23.33
N VAL A 165 -17.05 5.80 -23.07
CA VAL A 165 -17.48 6.43 -21.80
C VAL A 165 -19.00 6.59 -21.85
N VAL A 166 -19.72 6.04 -20.87
CA VAL A 166 -21.18 6.12 -20.78
C VAL A 166 -21.66 7.03 -19.65
N SER A 167 -20.84 7.25 -18.62
CA SER A 167 -21.09 8.24 -17.56
C SER A 167 -19.79 8.75 -16.94
N ARG A 168 -19.86 9.94 -16.32
CA ARG A 168 -18.80 10.58 -15.53
C ARG A 168 -19.43 11.28 -14.33
N VAL A 169 -19.04 10.89 -13.12
CA VAL A 169 -19.33 11.66 -11.90
C VAL A 169 -18.10 12.52 -11.62
N ARG A 170 -18.23 13.84 -11.83
CA ARG A 170 -17.16 14.80 -11.54
C ARG A 170 -16.89 14.90 -10.04
N GLU A 171 -15.63 15.12 -9.67
CA GLU A 171 -15.19 15.26 -8.26
C GLU A 171 -15.71 14.11 -7.37
N ALA A 172 -15.74 12.90 -7.93
CA ALA A 172 -16.14 11.68 -7.23
C ALA A 172 -15.17 11.32 -6.09
N PHE A 173 -13.92 11.72 -6.24
CA PHE A 173 -12.80 11.48 -5.35
C PHE A 173 -12.08 12.79 -5.04
N ARG A 174 -11.16 12.76 -4.06
CA ARG A 174 -10.20 13.85 -3.85
C ARG A 174 -9.20 13.93 -5.01
N GLU A 175 -8.47 15.04 -5.10
CA GLU A 175 -7.37 15.14 -6.07
C GLU A 175 -6.34 14.01 -5.90
N LEU A 176 -5.76 13.57 -7.01
CA LEU A 176 -4.90 12.40 -7.08
C LEU A 176 -3.58 12.62 -6.29
N PRO A 177 -3.30 11.80 -5.27
CA PRO A 177 -2.25 12.10 -4.31
C PRO A 177 -0.82 11.71 -4.72
N MET A 178 0.14 12.45 -4.15
CA MET A 178 1.58 12.21 -4.30
C MET A 178 1.98 10.85 -3.67
N PRO A 179 2.76 9.99 -4.36
CA PRO A 179 3.03 8.63 -3.89
C PRO A 179 3.82 8.51 -2.58
N GLU A 180 4.76 9.41 -2.34
CA GLU A 180 5.70 9.39 -1.22
C GLU A 180 5.89 10.83 -0.72
N ARG A 181 6.16 11.04 0.58
CA ARG A 181 6.33 12.37 1.18
C ARG A 181 7.71 12.99 0.91
N LEU A 182 8.08 13.13 -0.38
CA LEU A 182 9.32 13.76 -0.84
C LEU A 182 9.18 15.27 -1.14
N GLY A 183 7.93 15.78 -1.22
CA GLY A 183 7.65 17.18 -1.54
C GLY A 183 7.57 17.46 -3.05
N VAL A 184 7.21 18.71 -3.38
CA VAL A 184 7.05 19.19 -4.76
C VAL A 184 8.34 19.90 -5.20
N HIS A 185 8.83 19.56 -6.40
CA HIS A 185 10.04 20.13 -6.98
C HIS A 185 9.84 21.61 -7.36
N SER A 186 10.89 22.44 -7.24
CA SER A 186 10.86 23.89 -7.43
C SER A 186 10.15 24.36 -8.71
N ASP A 187 10.45 23.71 -9.83
CA ASP A 187 9.97 24.04 -11.17
C ASP A 187 8.44 23.93 -11.34
N CYS A 188 7.76 23.23 -10.44
CA CYS A 188 6.36 22.80 -10.58
C CYS A 188 5.53 23.02 -9.30
N LEU A 189 5.90 24.01 -8.50
CA LEU A 189 5.13 24.49 -7.36
C LEU A 189 3.70 24.93 -7.78
N PRO A 190 2.68 24.82 -6.92
CA PRO A 190 1.28 25.16 -7.26
C PRO A 190 1.05 26.54 -7.89
N ALA A 191 1.92 27.51 -7.61
CA ALA A 191 1.84 28.86 -8.20
C ALA A 191 2.12 28.92 -9.72
N SER A 192 2.71 27.88 -10.33
CA SER A 192 2.94 27.78 -11.77
C SER A 192 1.95 26.85 -12.50
N TRP A 193 0.97 26.29 -11.81
CA TRP A 193 0.00 25.37 -12.41
C TRP A 193 -0.99 26.11 -13.31
N PRO A 194 -1.28 25.64 -14.54
CA PRO A 194 -2.28 26.26 -15.40
C PRO A 194 -3.68 26.23 -14.77
N ALA A 195 -4.49 27.26 -15.00
CA ALA A 195 -5.85 27.30 -14.49
C ALA A 195 -6.72 26.14 -15.04
N ASN A 196 -7.64 25.65 -14.21
CA ASN A 196 -8.57 24.56 -14.54
C ASN A 196 -7.90 23.21 -14.91
N THR A 197 -6.74 22.90 -14.31
CA THR A 197 -6.13 21.57 -14.35
C THR A 197 -6.58 20.65 -13.22
N VAL A 198 -6.31 19.36 -13.39
CA VAL A 198 -6.25 18.32 -12.36
C VAL A 198 -4.85 17.72 -12.32
N VAL A 199 -4.45 17.20 -11.17
CA VAL A 199 -3.39 16.18 -11.10
C VAL A 199 -3.90 14.84 -11.65
N VAL A 200 -3.24 14.34 -12.70
CA VAL A 200 -3.46 13.01 -13.31
C VAL A 200 -2.26 12.07 -13.15
N GLY A 201 -1.29 12.42 -12.33
CA GLY A 201 -0.18 11.54 -11.95
C GLY A 201 0.94 12.31 -11.27
N TRP A 202 2.01 11.61 -10.90
CA TRP A 202 3.19 12.22 -10.27
C TRP A 202 4.46 11.56 -10.80
N GLN A 203 5.44 12.38 -11.19
CA GLN A 203 6.74 11.94 -11.71
C GLN A 203 7.85 12.41 -10.78
N LYS A 204 8.77 11.53 -10.37
CA LYS A 204 9.98 11.93 -9.64
C LYS A 204 10.89 12.74 -10.58
N ARG A 205 11.40 13.87 -10.10
CA ARG A 205 12.45 14.65 -10.74
C ARG A 205 13.59 14.85 -9.74
N THR A 206 14.80 14.78 -10.26
CA THR A 206 16.04 14.83 -9.47
C THR A 206 16.87 16.00 -9.97
N SER A 207 17.32 16.84 -9.04
CA SER A 207 18.12 18.03 -9.33
C SER A 207 19.36 18.09 -8.45
N THR A 208 20.49 18.45 -9.06
CA THR A 208 21.72 18.76 -8.34
C THR A 208 21.66 20.22 -7.93
N MET A 209 21.45 20.46 -6.63
CA MET A 209 21.39 21.81 -6.07
C MET A 209 22.78 22.21 -5.56
N ALA A 210 23.19 23.46 -5.82
CA ALA A 210 24.36 24.03 -5.17
C ALA A 210 24.09 24.22 -3.68
N TYR A 211 25.07 23.91 -2.83
CA TYR A 211 24.98 24.09 -1.39
C TYR A 211 24.96 25.58 -1.04
N ASN A 212 23.82 26.06 -0.53
CA ASN A 212 23.65 27.43 -0.05
C ASN A 212 23.27 27.41 1.44
N PRO A 213 24.19 27.76 2.36
CA PRO A 213 23.93 27.70 3.81
C PRO A 213 22.87 28.71 4.29
N ALA A 214 22.45 29.68 3.46
CA ALA A 214 21.41 30.64 3.82
C ALA A 214 19.98 30.08 3.76
N LEU A 215 19.75 28.91 3.13
CA LEU A 215 18.39 28.37 2.90
C LEU A 215 17.91 27.38 3.97
N ASP A 216 18.80 26.74 4.72
CA ASP A 216 18.44 25.66 5.66
C ASP A 216 17.58 26.16 6.85
N TRP A 217 17.82 27.40 7.30
CA TRP A 217 17.07 28.01 8.41
C TRP A 217 15.65 28.48 7.99
N GLY A 218 15.37 28.60 6.69
CA GLY A 218 14.11 29.15 6.17
C GLY A 218 13.01 28.11 5.92
N ALA A 219 13.35 26.83 5.74
CA ALA A 219 12.43 25.81 5.23
C ALA A 219 11.49 25.16 6.27
N ARG A 220 11.31 25.77 7.45
CA ARG A 220 10.68 25.13 8.64
C ARG A 220 9.40 25.79 9.17
N THR A 221 8.64 26.51 8.34
CA THR A 221 7.44 27.26 8.78
C THR A 221 6.20 27.11 7.90
N ALA A 222 5.69 25.87 7.73
CA ALA A 222 4.33 25.64 7.23
C ALA A 222 3.71 24.32 7.76
N PHE A 223 2.85 24.42 8.79
CA PHE A 223 1.92 23.36 9.16
C PHE A 223 0.48 23.84 8.91
N ASN A 224 -0.32 23.14 8.09
CA ASN A 224 -1.47 22.39 8.58
C ASN A 224 -2.09 21.45 7.51
N SER A 225 -2.71 20.36 7.98
CA SER A 225 -3.84 19.63 7.38
C SER A 225 -3.88 19.35 5.86
N SER A 226 -3.33 18.20 5.43
CA SER A 226 -4.10 17.04 4.90
C SER A 226 -3.19 15.99 4.23
N PRO A 227 -3.14 14.73 4.69
CA PRO A 227 -2.51 13.63 3.96
C PRO A 227 -3.48 12.98 2.95
N THR A 228 -2.94 12.40 1.86
CA THR A 228 -3.67 11.54 0.91
C THR A 228 -2.68 10.61 0.16
N ALA A 229 -2.97 9.29 0.00
CA ALA A 229 -2.41 8.22 -0.89
C ALA A 229 -2.62 6.80 -0.26
N ASN A 230 -3.02 5.67 -0.89
CA ASN A 230 -3.23 5.23 -2.29
C ASN A 230 -3.76 3.73 -2.31
N SER A 231 -4.39 3.18 -3.38
CA SER A 231 -3.93 1.84 -3.90
C SER A 231 -4.77 0.53 -4.18
N ALA A 232 -6.03 0.45 -4.72
CA ALA A 232 -6.91 -0.78 -4.98
C ALA A 232 -6.37 -2.05 -5.73
N PRO A 233 -7.14 -3.11 -6.18
CA PRO A 233 -8.46 -3.73 -5.80
C PRO A 233 -8.91 -5.25 -5.78
N GLY A 234 -9.92 -5.70 -4.99
CA GLY A 234 -10.47 -7.10 -5.00
C GLY A 234 -10.67 -7.80 -3.63
N ALA A 235 -11.59 -8.75 -3.44
CA ALA A 235 -12.52 -9.42 -4.35
C ALA A 235 -13.61 -10.19 -3.54
N ALA A 236 -14.69 -10.78 -4.07
CA ALA A 236 -15.08 -11.09 -5.46
C ALA A 236 -16.64 -11.17 -5.61
N GLY A 237 -17.15 -11.45 -6.83
CA GLY A 237 -18.57 -11.72 -7.12
C GLY A 237 -19.08 -11.03 -8.39
N THR A 238 -18.52 -9.86 -8.69
CA THR A 238 -18.53 -9.22 -9.99
C THR A 238 -17.07 -8.95 -10.34
N GLY A 239 -16.48 -9.83 -11.16
CA GLY A 239 -15.02 -9.97 -11.24
C GLY A 239 -14.39 -10.57 -9.98
N LYS A 240 -13.09 -10.88 -10.06
CA LYS A 240 -12.22 -11.24 -8.95
C LYS A 240 -10.89 -10.50 -9.13
N ALA A 241 -10.31 -9.94 -8.10
CA ALA A 241 -9.15 -9.06 -8.24
C ALA A 241 -8.17 -9.21 -7.07
N GLY A 242 -7.04 -8.50 -7.12
CA GLY A 242 -5.95 -8.63 -6.15
C GLY A 242 -6.31 -8.15 -4.73
N SER A 243 -5.35 -8.21 -3.82
CA SER A 243 -5.60 -8.00 -2.38
C SER A 243 -5.57 -6.56 -1.90
N LEU A 244 -4.98 -5.65 -2.68
CA LEU A 244 -4.63 -4.28 -2.26
C LEU A 244 -5.83 -3.31 -2.27
N ALA A 245 -7.03 -3.74 -1.88
CA ALA A 245 -8.27 -3.25 -2.48
C ALA A 245 -8.82 -1.84 -2.13
N ARG A 246 -9.44 -1.13 -3.08
CA ARG A 246 -10.20 0.10 -2.77
C ARG A 246 -11.47 0.33 -3.58
N PHE A 247 -11.62 -0.29 -4.75
CA PHE A 247 -12.90 -0.36 -5.46
C PHE A 247 -13.40 -1.81 -5.34
N ALA A 248 -14.61 -1.99 -4.84
CA ALA A 248 -15.30 -3.27 -4.77
C ALA A 248 -16.75 -3.06 -5.23
N VAL A 249 -17.24 -3.92 -6.13
CA VAL A 249 -18.67 -4.00 -6.42
C VAL A 249 -19.23 -5.20 -5.67
N LEU A 250 -20.39 -4.99 -5.03
CA LEU A 250 -21.20 -6.02 -4.40
C LEU A 250 -22.65 -5.67 -4.70
N ASP A 251 -23.36 -6.60 -5.33
CA ASP A 251 -24.71 -6.44 -5.90
C ASP A 251 -24.88 -5.14 -6.72
N ASP A 252 -25.83 -4.29 -6.33
CA ASP A 252 -26.13 -3.01 -6.97
C ASP A 252 -25.40 -1.81 -6.35
N MET A 253 -24.24 -2.02 -5.71
CA MET A 253 -23.39 -0.94 -5.19
C MET A 253 -21.93 -1.05 -5.62
N LEU A 254 -21.34 0.09 -5.98
CA LEU A 254 -19.89 0.29 -6.01
C LEU A 254 -19.48 0.94 -4.68
N TYR A 255 -18.68 0.21 -3.91
CA TYR A 255 -17.99 0.68 -2.72
C TYR A 255 -16.58 1.14 -3.10
N THR A 256 -16.25 2.36 -2.72
CA THR A 256 -14.92 2.94 -2.88
C THR A 256 -14.37 3.37 -1.52
N VAL A 257 -13.10 3.10 -1.23
CA VAL A 257 -12.44 3.59 -0.02
C VAL A 257 -11.27 4.51 -0.34
N ASP A 258 -11.10 5.52 0.49
CA ASP A 258 -9.87 6.30 0.59
C ASP A 258 -9.41 6.31 2.06
N GLU A 259 -8.27 6.94 2.36
CA GLU A 259 -7.70 6.94 3.72
C GLU A 259 -8.67 7.36 4.84
N SER A 260 -9.71 8.14 4.53
CA SER A 260 -10.58 8.77 5.52
C SER A 260 -12.07 8.56 5.25
N SER A 261 -12.43 7.67 4.33
CA SER A 261 -13.83 7.39 4.03
C SER A 261 -14.12 6.12 3.24
N LEU A 262 -15.33 5.60 3.47
CA LEU A 262 -16.04 4.68 2.58
C LEU A 262 -17.11 5.49 1.81
N ARG A 263 -16.95 5.61 0.49
CA ARG A 263 -17.87 6.32 -0.41
C ARG A 263 -18.59 5.34 -1.33
N LEU A 264 -19.91 5.51 -1.41
CA LEU A 264 -20.82 4.62 -2.13
C LEU A 264 -21.25 5.24 -3.47
N PHE A 265 -21.49 4.40 -4.47
CA PHE A 265 -22.25 4.75 -5.66
C PHE A 265 -23.28 3.66 -5.96
N ASP A 266 -24.52 4.08 -6.22
CA ASP A 266 -25.65 3.22 -6.55
C ASP A 266 -25.59 2.79 -8.02
N LEU A 267 -25.63 1.47 -8.24
CA LEU A 267 -25.58 0.81 -9.55
C LEU A 267 -26.92 0.21 -9.97
N ALA A 268 -28.05 0.61 -9.38
CA ALA A 268 -29.39 0.25 -9.88
C ALA A 268 -29.60 0.70 -11.36
N LEU A 269 -28.87 1.72 -11.80
CA LEU A 269 -28.61 2.02 -13.21
C LEU A 269 -27.11 1.91 -13.48
N PRO A 270 -26.57 0.71 -13.81
CA PRO A 270 -25.13 0.47 -13.89
C PRO A 270 -24.37 1.43 -14.81
N ALA A 271 -24.98 1.82 -15.93
CA ALA A 271 -24.37 2.74 -16.90
C ALA A 271 -24.30 4.21 -16.43
N ALA A 272 -24.98 4.57 -15.34
CA ALA A 272 -25.01 5.91 -14.77
C ALA A 272 -25.01 5.87 -13.23
N PRO A 273 -23.86 5.56 -12.59
CA PRO A 273 -23.78 5.43 -11.13
C PRO A 273 -24.17 6.72 -10.40
N ALA A 274 -25.12 6.63 -9.47
CA ALA A 274 -25.55 7.77 -8.67
C ALA A 274 -24.70 7.88 -7.38
N PRO A 275 -24.12 9.04 -7.05
CA PRO A 275 -23.30 9.20 -5.84
C PRO A 275 -24.15 9.04 -4.57
N GLY A 276 -23.71 8.15 -3.68
CA GLY A 276 -24.34 7.84 -2.41
C GLY A 276 -23.59 8.42 -1.20
N PRO A 277 -23.80 7.86 0.01
CA PRO A 277 -23.13 8.30 1.22
C PRO A 277 -21.60 8.30 1.14
N LYS A 278 -20.97 9.29 1.78
CA LYS A 278 -19.55 9.29 2.14
C LYS A 278 -19.45 9.14 3.67
N LEU A 279 -19.17 7.94 4.14
CA LEU A 279 -19.00 7.63 5.56
C LEU A 279 -17.54 7.95 5.97
N PRO A 280 -17.30 8.77 7.01
CA PRO A 280 -15.95 9.06 7.46
C PRO A 280 -15.33 7.87 8.20
N LEU A 281 -14.03 7.65 8.00
CA LEU A 281 -13.21 6.63 8.66
C LEU A 281 -11.99 7.30 9.31
N MET A 282 -11.50 6.77 10.42
CA MET A 282 -10.50 7.47 11.25
C MET A 282 -9.04 7.11 10.95
N PHE A 283 -8.79 5.99 10.27
CA PHE A 283 -7.44 5.50 9.98
C PHE A 283 -7.33 5.04 8.52
N GLY A 284 -6.16 5.29 7.93
CA GLY A 284 -5.88 5.10 6.50
C GLY A 284 -6.32 3.74 5.99
N VAL A 285 -7.45 3.69 5.28
CA VAL A 285 -7.89 2.47 4.58
C VAL A 285 -7.03 2.25 3.35
N GLU A 286 -6.46 1.07 3.27
CA GLU A 286 -5.62 0.61 2.16
C GLU A 286 -6.32 -0.50 1.38
N THR A 287 -7.10 -1.36 2.06
CA THR A 287 -7.76 -2.54 1.47
C THR A 287 -9.28 -2.63 1.74
N ILE A 288 -10.09 -3.16 0.82
CA ILE A 288 -11.54 -3.49 0.93
C ILE A 288 -11.84 -4.87 0.32
N PHE A 289 -12.04 -5.86 1.18
CA PHE A 289 -12.41 -7.21 0.76
C PHE A 289 -13.90 -7.47 1.03
N PRO A 290 -14.76 -7.59 0.00
CA PRO A 290 -16.15 -8.00 0.17
C PRO A 290 -16.25 -9.54 0.38
N TYR A 291 -17.01 -9.97 1.38
CA TYR A 291 -17.31 -11.39 1.61
C TYR A 291 -18.70 -11.53 2.23
N ASP A 292 -19.58 -12.29 1.57
CA ASP A 292 -21.03 -12.27 1.86
C ASP A 292 -21.52 -10.79 1.84
N HIS A 293 -22.52 -10.44 2.65
CA HIS A 293 -23.00 -9.07 2.87
C HIS A 293 -22.10 -8.24 3.81
N TYR A 294 -20.79 -8.53 3.87
CA TYR A 294 -19.81 -7.78 4.68
C TYR A 294 -18.67 -7.18 3.84
N LEU A 295 -18.17 -6.05 4.30
CA LEU A 295 -16.93 -5.42 3.82
C LEU A 295 -15.88 -5.43 4.94
N PHE A 296 -14.73 -6.01 4.65
CA PHE A 296 -13.56 -6.02 5.52
C PHE A 296 -12.58 -4.96 5.02
N LEU A 297 -12.46 -3.84 5.75
CA LEU A 297 -11.62 -2.72 5.34
C LEU A 297 -10.29 -2.78 6.10
N GLY A 298 -9.21 -3.22 5.45
CA GLY A 298 -7.87 -3.22 6.03
C GLY A 298 -7.31 -1.79 6.05
N THR A 299 -6.78 -1.39 7.21
CA THR A 299 -6.28 -0.04 7.47
C THR A 299 -4.91 -0.11 8.13
N GLN A 300 -4.21 1.02 8.13
CA GLN A 300 -2.87 1.17 8.73
C GLN A 300 -2.74 0.80 10.22
N ARG A 301 -3.83 0.44 10.92
CA ARG A 301 -3.86 0.17 12.36
C ARG A 301 -4.84 -0.94 12.77
N GLY A 302 -5.49 -1.60 11.82
CA GLY A 302 -6.61 -2.48 12.11
C GLY A 302 -7.52 -2.74 10.91
N MET A 303 -8.52 -3.59 11.11
CA MET A 303 -9.52 -3.95 10.10
C MET A 303 -10.91 -3.52 10.58
N TYR A 304 -11.59 -2.65 9.83
CA TYR A 304 -13.03 -2.43 10.03
C TYR A 304 -13.83 -3.62 9.48
N ILE A 305 -14.91 -3.99 10.16
CA ILE A 305 -15.93 -4.88 9.61
C ILE A 305 -17.22 -4.09 9.46
N TYR A 306 -17.74 -3.98 8.23
CA TYR A 306 -19.00 -3.33 7.91
C TYR A 306 -20.02 -4.35 7.39
N ASP A 307 -21.22 -4.29 7.96
CA ASP A 307 -22.44 -4.94 7.47
C ASP A 307 -23.06 -4.06 6.38
N VAL A 308 -23.29 -4.64 5.21
CA VAL A 308 -23.88 -3.97 4.04
C VAL A 308 -25.13 -4.68 3.52
N ALA A 309 -25.80 -5.51 4.34
CA ALA A 309 -27.09 -6.11 4.00
C ALA A 309 -28.20 -5.08 3.70
N THR A 310 -28.01 -3.83 4.15
CA THR A 310 -28.72 -2.65 3.64
C THR A 310 -27.72 -1.80 2.84
N PRO A 311 -27.61 -1.96 1.50
CA PRO A 311 -26.44 -1.50 0.76
C PRO A 311 -26.22 0.03 0.76
N LYS A 312 -27.30 0.80 0.93
CA LYS A 312 -27.27 2.28 1.04
C LYS A 312 -27.08 2.79 2.47
N SER A 313 -26.90 1.91 3.46
CA SER A 313 -26.66 2.27 4.86
C SER A 313 -25.71 1.28 5.55
N PRO A 314 -24.42 1.24 5.14
CA PRO A 314 -23.41 0.40 5.78
C PRO A 314 -23.32 0.66 7.30
N ARG A 315 -23.33 -0.42 8.08
CA ARG A 315 -23.26 -0.39 9.54
C ARG A 315 -21.93 -0.97 10.00
N GLN A 316 -21.12 -0.20 10.73
CA GLN A 316 -19.91 -0.76 11.34
C GLN A 316 -20.31 -1.80 12.40
N VAL A 317 -19.78 -3.03 12.26
CA VAL A 317 -20.00 -4.14 13.20
C VAL A 317 -18.93 -4.14 14.28
N SER A 318 -17.66 -3.92 13.90
CA SER A 318 -16.52 -3.81 14.81
C SER A 318 -15.32 -3.12 14.15
N TYR A 319 -14.23 -3.01 14.90
CA TYR A 319 -12.90 -2.67 14.42
C TYR A 319 -11.89 -3.55 15.15
N PHE A 320 -11.20 -4.43 14.41
CA PHE A 320 -10.12 -5.25 14.93
C PHE A 320 -8.81 -4.45 14.89
N GLN A 321 -8.31 -4.01 16.06
CA GLN A 321 -7.06 -3.25 16.10
C GLN A 321 -5.83 -4.18 16.10
N HIS A 322 -4.90 -3.95 15.18
CA HIS A 322 -3.56 -4.54 15.21
C HIS A 322 -2.47 -3.47 15.42
N VAL A 323 -1.21 -3.88 15.44
CA VAL A 323 -0.06 -2.96 15.39
C VAL A 323 -0.09 -2.17 14.08
N MET A 324 0.47 -0.95 14.08
CA MET A 324 0.50 -0.13 12.86
C MET A 324 1.43 -0.76 11.83
N SER A 325 0.87 -1.03 10.65
CA SER A 325 1.47 -1.73 9.53
C SER A 325 0.59 -1.45 8.28
N CYS A 326 0.96 -1.88 7.07
CA CYS A 326 0.32 -1.41 5.81
C CYS A 326 -0.11 -2.59 4.92
N ASP A 327 -1.36 -3.03 5.11
CA ASP A 327 -1.69 -4.46 5.12
C ASP A 327 -2.97 -4.81 4.34
N PRO A 328 -2.90 -5.76 3.39
CA PRO A 328 -4.07 -6.39 2.80
C PRO A 328 -4.73 -7.43 3.70
N VAL A 329 -6.06 -7.52 3.57
CA VAL A 329 -6.91 -8.59 4.12
C VAL A 329 -7.55 -9.40 2.99
N VAL A 330 -7.62 -10.73 3.17
CA VAL A 330 -8.55 -11.60 2.43
C VAL A 330 -9.31 -12.51 3.40
N VAL A 331 -10.55 -12.88 3.06
CA VAL A 331 -11.42 -13.70 3.92
C VAL A 331 -11.81 -15.00 3.22
N ASP A 332 -11.76 -16.11 3.96
CA ASP A 332 -12.38 -17.38 3.57
C ASP A 332 -13.15 -17.98 4.76
N GLY A 333 -14.47 -17.99 4.66
CA GLY A 333 -15.40 -18.51 5.66
C GLY A 333 -15.21 -17.89 7.03
N ARG A 334 -14.69 -18.69 7.97
CA ARG A 334 -14.48 -18.30 9.38
C ARG A 334 -13.28 -17.39 9.60
N PHE A 335 -12.33 -17.31 8.66
CA PHE A 335 -11.04 -16.69 8.92
C PHE A 335 -10.72 -15.54 7.96
N ALA A 336 -10.28 -14.42 8.53
CA ALA A 336 -9.53 -13.41 7.79
C ALA A 336 -8.04 -13.70 7.90
N TYR A 337 -7.33 -13.49 6.79
CA TYR A 337 -5.88 -13.54 6.69
C TYR A 337 -5.39 -12.12 6.46
N VAL A 338 -4.42 -11.67 7.25
CA VAL A 338 -3.88 -10.30 7.19
C VAL A 338 -2.36 -10.37 7.21
N THR A 339 -1.68 -9.76 6.25
CA THR A 339 -0.21 -9.70 6.21
C THR A 339 0.30 -8.39 6.75
N LEU A 340 0.94 -8.40 7.93
CA LEU A 340 1.60 -7.24 8.52
C LEU A 340 3.01 -7.08 7.95
N ARG A 341 3.35 -5.89 7.47
CA ARG A 341 4.70 -5.50 6.96
C ARG A 341 5.31 -4.28 7.65
N THR A 342 6.62 -4.37 7.91
CA THR A 342 7.47 -3.24 8.28
C THR A 342 7.71 -2.33 7.07
N GLY A 343 6.85 -1.33 6.88
CA GLY A 343 6.96 -0.38 5.79
C GLY A 343 7.92 0.79 6.04
N PRO A 344 7.86 1.83 5.17
CA PRO A 344 8.52 3.13 5.38
C PRO A 344 7.99 3.86 6.63
N MET A 345 8.55 5.03 6.95
CA MET A 345 8.23 5.77 8.18
C MET A 345 6.74 5.98 8.49
N PHE A 346 5.87 6.09 7.48
CA PHE A 346 4.42 6.24 7.68
C PHE A 346 3.70 4.94 8.10
N CYS A 347 4.28 3.77 7.84
CA CYS A 347 3.82 2.47 8.34
C CYS A 347 4.49 2.07 9.66
N ARG A 348 5.44 2.86 10.20
CA ARG A 348 6.23 2.51 11.39
C ARG A 348 5.64 3.09 12.68
N GLY A 349 4.63 2.41 13.23
CA GLY A 349 4.11 2.75 14.56
C GLY A 349 5.15 2.58 15.65
N GLY A 350 5.66 3.70 16.19
CA GLY A 350 6.59 3.70 17.33
C GLY A 350 7.92 2.98 17.09
N GLY A 351 8.32 2.77 15.82
CA GLY A 351 9.57 2.09 15.48
C GLY A 351 9.54 0.56 15.57
N MET A 352 8.40 -0.05 15.85
CA MET A 352 8.26 -1.53 15.86
C MET A 352 8.52 -2.11 14.47
N GLN A 353 9.17 -3.28 14.43
CA GLN A 353 9.38 -4.04 13.21
C GLN A 353 8.57 -5.34 13.32
N VAL A 354 7.53 -5.44 12.51
CA VAL A 354 6.64 -6.60 12.40
C VAL A 354 6.58 -7.05 10.96
N ASN A 355 6.78 -8.33 10.71
CA ASN A 355 6.63 -8.97 9.40
C ASN A 355 5.98 -10.32 9.68
N GLU A 356 4.67 -10.41 9.50
CA GLU A 356 3.91 -11.59 9.91
C GLU A 356 2.61 -11.77 9.11
N LEU A 357 2.11 -13.00 9.08
CA LEU A 357 0.76 -13.35 8.64
C LEU A 357 -0.08 -13.65 9.87
N GLN A 358 -1.12 -12.86 10.09
CA GLN A 358 -2.13 -13.09 11.11
C GLN A 358 -3.32 -13.88 10.55
N VAL A 359 -3.86 -14.77 11.37
CA VAL A 359 -5.12 -15.49 11.15
C VAL A 359 -6.12 -15.01 12.21
N ILE A 360 -7.20 -14.37 11.78
CA ILE A 360 -8.22 -13.78 12.65
C ILE A 360 -9.48 -14.63 12.59
N ASP A 361 -9.97 -15.09 13.75
CA ASP A 361 -11.25 -15.80 13.88
C ASP A 361 -12.42 -14.81 13.86
N LEU A 362 -13.31 -14.97 12.88
CA LEU A 362 -14.48 -14.15 12.61
C LEU A 362 -15.78 -14.71 13.21
N THR A 363 -15.73 -15.81 13.97
CA THR A 363 -16.90 -16.47 14.60
C THR A 363 -17.82 -15.51 15.36
N ASN A 364 -17.27 -14.40 15.87
CA ASN A 364 -18.06 -13.25 16.29
C ASN A 364 -17.54 -11.98 15.61
N LEU A 365 -18.22 -11.53 14.55
CA LEU A 365 -17.87 -10.31 13.81
C LEU A 365 -17.93 -9.01 14.66
N SER A 366 -18.61 -9.02 15.82
CA SER A 366 -18.58 -7.89 16.77
C SER A 366 -17.35 -7.88 17.70
N ASN A 367 -16.66 -9.02 17.82
CA ASN A 367 -15.44 -9.19 18.62
C ASN A 367 -14.51 -10.24 17.98
N PRO A 368 -13.97 -9.96 16.78
CA PRO A 368 -13.02 -10.83 16.08
C PRO A 368 -11.70 -10.94 16.86
N LYS A 369 -11.00 -12.07 16.74
CA LYS A 369 -9.84 -12.38 17.58
C LYS A 369 -8.66 -12.91 16.78
N LEU A 370 -7.45 -12.46 17.12
CA LEU A 370 -6.22 -13.08 16.65
C LEU A 370 -6.19 -14.55 17.12
N ALA A 371 -6.27 -15.48 16.17
CA ALA A 371 -6.24 -16.92 16.43
C ALA A 371 -4.82 -17.49 16.29
N ARG A 372 -4.01 -16.93 15.38
CA ARG A 372 -2.60 -17.32 15.20
C ARG A 372 -1.79 -16.27 14.44
N THR A 373 -0.48 -16.27 14.68
CA THR A 373 0.52 -15.47 13.96
C THR A 373 1.59 -16.39 13.38
N TYR A 374 2.09 -16.05 12.18
CA TYR A 374 3.17 -16.73 11.48
C TYR A 374 4.24 -15.70 11.06
N PRO A 375 5.53 -15.90 11.36
CA PRO A 375 6.57 -14.96 10.94
C PRO A 375 6.75 -14.95 9.41
N MET A 376 7.00 -13.77 8.85
CA MET A 376 7.26 -13.51 7.42
C MET A 376 8.52 -12.63 7.27
N THR A 377 9.01 -12.45 6.05
CA THR A 377 10.25 -11.69 5.79
C THR A 377 9.96 -10.20 5.55
N GLY A 378 8.85 -9.89 4.87
CA GLY A 378 8.31 -8.59 4.55
C GLY A 378 7.14 -8.73 3.57
N PRO A 379 5.98 -9.24 4.04
CA PRO A 379 4.87 -9.67 3.18
C PRO A 379 4.16 -8.48 2.54
N GLN A 380 3.49 -8.66 1.40
CA GLN A 380 3.05 -7.53 0.56
C GLN A 380 1.60 -7.63 0.08
N GLY A 381 1.20 -8.83 -0.30
CA GLY A 381 -0.09 -9.16 -0.87
C GLY A 381 -0.38 -10.63 -0.63
N LEU A 382 -1.65 -11.02 -0.69
CA LEU A 382 -2.08 -12.38 -0.43
C LEU A 382 -3.32 -12.73 -1.25
N GLY A 383 -3.70 -13.99 -1.31
CA GLY A 383 -4.88 -14.39 -2.06
C GLY A 383 -5.38 -15.74 -1.60
N VAL A 384 -6.70 -15.90 -1.51
CA VAL A 384 -7.31 -17.16 -1.07
C VAL A 384 -8.28 -17.69 -2.15
N ASP A 385 -8.22 -19.00 -2.35
CA ASP A 385 -9.20 -19.77 -3.11
C ASP A 385 -9.43 -21.09 -2.38
N LYS A 386 -10.52 -21.16 -1.59
CA LYS A 386 -10.88 -22.32 -0.77
C LYS A 386 -9.70 -22.64 0.18
N ASN A 387 -9.39 -23.92 0.37
CA ASN A 387 -8.32 -24.40 1.26
C ASN A 387 -6.86 -24.01 0.86
N GLN A 388 -6.64 -23.10 -0.09
CA GLN A 388 -5.32 -22.62 -0.50
C GLN A 388 -5.16 -21.10 -0.32
N LEU A 389 -4.15 -20.71 0.44
CA LEU A 389 -3.71 -19.33 0.66
C LEU A 389 -2.33 -19.10 0.04
N PHE A 390 -2.21 -18.02 -0.72
CA PHE A 390 -1.00 -17.55 -1.38
C PHE A 390 -0.53 -16.27 -0.70
N VAL A 391 0.77 -16.10 -0.45
CA VAL A 391 1.33 -14.89 0.17
C VAL A 391 2.56 -14.44 -0.62
N CYS A 392 2.49 -13.22 -1.16
CA CYS A 392 3.62 -12.51 -1.74
C CYS A 392 4.50 -11.98 -0.61
N ASP A 393 5.71 -12.53 -0.46
CA ASP A 393 6.70 -12.09 0.52
C ASP A 393 7.97 -11.56 -0.19
N SER A 394 8.75 -10.73 0.51
CA SER A 394 9.97 -10.10 -0.02
C SER A 394 11.07 -11.09 -0.40
N ASP A 395 10.99 -12.34 0.08
CA ASP A 395 11.85 -13.45 -0.30
C ASP A 395 11.26 -14.41 -1.35
N GLY A 396 9.99 -14.23 -1.73
CA GLY A 396 9.27 -15.09 -2.67
C GLY A 396 7.78 -15.29 -2.38
N LEU A 397 7.10 -16.00 -3.30
CA LEU A 397 5.72 -16.45 -3.15
C LEU A 397 5.66 -17.68 -2.24
N LYS A 398 5.00 -17.58 -1.09
CA LYS A 398 4.72 -18.69 -0.16
C LYS A 398 3.30 -19.23 -0.38
N THR A 399 3.12 -20.55 -0.25
CA THR A 399 1.78 -21.20 -0.35
C THR A 399 1.46 -21.96 0.93
N PHE A 400 0.20 -21.87 1.36
CA PHE A 400 -0.32 -22.44 2.61
C PHE A 400 -1.64 -23.18 2.38
N ASP A 401 -1.82 -24.25 3.14
CA ASP A 401 -3.07 -24.99 3.26
C ASP A 401 -3.82 -24.51 4.50
N THR A 402 -5.05 -24.06 4.28
CA THR A 402 -5.95 -23.49 5.29
C THR A 402 -7.01 -24.49 5.78
N SER A 403 -7.01 -25.75 5.30
CA SER A 403 -8.02 -26.76 5.64
C SER A 403 -8.07 -27.14 7.13
N GLN A 404 -7.04 -26.80 7.90
CA GLN A 404 -6.95 -26.98 9.36
C GLN A 404 -6.81 -25.64 10.10
N ALA A 405 -7.26 -24.53 9.49
CA ALA A 405 -7.21 -23.20 10.09
C ALA A 405 -7.84 -23.17 11.50
N PRO A 406 -7.20 -22.50 12.49
CA PRO A 406 -6.11 -21.54 12.33
C PRO A 406 -4.69 -22.16 12.23
N LEU A 407 -4.53 -23.49 12.22
CA LEU A 407 -3.25 -24.15 11.93
C LEU A 407 -3.03 -24.25 10.42
N LEU A 408 -2.40 -23.22 9.85
CA LEU A 408 -1.89 -23.22 8.49
C LEU A 408 -0.67 -24.15 8.35
N THR A 409 -0.60 -24.85 7.22
CA THR A 409 0.56 -25.67 6.81
C THR A 409 1.17 -25.10 5.54
N GLN A 410 2.40 -24.57 5.59
CA GLN A 410 3.12 -24.11 4.40
C GLN A 410 3.44 -25.30 3.48
N LYS A 411 3.13 -25.20 2.18
CA LYS A 411 3.38 -26.27 1.19
C LYS A 411 4.62 -25.97 0.34
N GLN A 412 4.77 -24.76 -0.17
CA GLN A 412 5.92 -24.33 -0.97
C GLN A 412 6.38 -22.89 -0.66
N HIS A 413 7.59 -22.59 -1.13
CA HIS A 413 8.16 -21.25 -1.22
C HIS A 413 8.89 -21.12 -2.56
N TYR A 414 8.49 -20.16 -3.38
CA TYR A 414 9.01 -19.92 -4.73
C TYR A 414 9.75 -18.59 -4.78
N LYS A 415 11.03 -18.62 -5.16
CA LYS A 415 11.86 -17.40 -5.30
C LYS A 415 11.48 -16.61 -6.57
N VAL A 416 10.34 -15.93 -6.50
CA VAL A 416 9.82 -15.02 -7.52
C VAL A 416 9.38 -13.72 -6.85
N ALA A 417 9.83 -12.58 -7.39
CA ALA A 417 9.53 -11.26 -6.86
C ALA A 417 8.12 -10.83 -7.31
N VAL A 418 7.12 -11.09 -6.46
CA VAL A 418 5.71 -10.73 -6.66
C VAL A 418 5.20 -9.87 -5.51
N THR A 419 4.23 -9.02 -5.79
CA THR A 419 3.67 -8.02 -4.85
C THR A 419 2.19 -8.21 -4.59
N ASP A 420 1.43 -8.81 -5.53
CA ASP A 420 0.00 -9.09 -5.40
C ASP A 420 -0.41 -10.31 -6.25
N VAL A 421 -1.51 -10.98 -5.87
CA VAL A 421 -1.94 -12.28 -6.43
C VAL A 421 -3.46 -12.40 -6.57
N ILE A 422 -3.90 -13.14 -7.59
CA ILE A 422 -5.30 -13.56 -7.77
C ILE A 422 -5.34 -15.07 -8.03
N PRO A 423 -5.71 -15.90 -7.03
CA PRO A 423 -6.05 -17.30 -7.26
C PRO A 423 -7.51 -17.41 -7.75
N ASN A 424 -7.73 -18.12 -8.84
CA ASN A 424 -9.04 -18.36 -9.43
C ASN A 424 -9.12 -19.79 -10.00
N ASP A 425 -9.85 -20.67 -9.32
CA ASP A 425 -10.23 -22.04 -9.76
C ASP A 425 -9.07 -22.86 -10.38
N GLY A 426 -7.98 -22.94 -9.63
CA GLY A 426 -6.79 -23.71 -10.01
C GLY A 426 -5.77 -22.93 -10.83
N THR A 427 -6.03 -21.67 -11.18
CA THR A 427 -5.08 -20.77 -11.87
C THR A 427 -4.75 -19.53 -11.03
N LEU A 428 -3.47 -19.20 -10.89
CA LEU A 428 -2.96 -18.08 -10.09
C LEU A 428 -2.34 -17.02 -11.01
N LEU A 429 -2.88 -15.80 -10.97
CA LEU A 429 -2.21 -14.60 -11.46
C LEU A 429 -1.28 -14.10 -10.35
N ALA A 430 -0.06 -13.69 -10.68
CA ALA A 430 0.84 -13.03 -9.74
C ALA A 430 1.60 -11.89 -10.45
N ILE A 431 1.45 -10.65 -9.95
CA ILE A 431 2.12 -9.47 -10.51
C ILE A 431 3.33 -9.10 -9.64
N GLY A 432 4.39 -8.59 -10.27
CA GLY A 432 5.57 -8.07 -9.58
C GLY A 432 6.42 -7.21 -10.51
N SER A 433 7.57 -6.73 -10.02
CA SER A 433 8.45 -5.78 -10.74
C SER A 433 8.88 -6.23 -12.14
N ASN A 434 8.87 -7.53 -12.39
CA ASN A 434 9.37 -8.14 -13.62
C ASN A 434 8.26 -8.37 -14.65
N GLY A 435 6.99 -8.43 -14.24
CA GLY A 435 5.87 -8.80 -15.11
C GLY A 435 4.74 -9.55 -14.42
N LEU A 436 3.75 -9.92 -15.22
CA LEU A 436 2.62 -10.77 -14.83
C LEU A 436 2.98 -12.24 -15.07
N TYR A 437 3.12 -13.00 -13.99
CA TYR A 437 3.24 -14.44 -14.01
C TYR A 437 1.86 -15.10 -13.94
N GLN A 438 1.72 -16.26 -14.58
CA GLN A 438 0.57 -17.14 -14.38
C GLN A 438 1.02 -18.54 -14.01
N TYR A 439 0.29 -19.19 -13.09
CA TYR A 439 0.55 -20.55 -12.65
C TYR A 439 -0.73 -21.39 -12.58
N SER A 440 -0.58 -22.71 -12.60
CA SER A 440 -1.59 -23.67 -12.13
C SER A 440 -1.25 -24.12 -10.70
N TYR A 441 -2.27 -24.21 -9.86
CA TYR A 441 -2.25 -24.86 -8.54
C TYR A 441 -3.27 -26.00 -8.42
N ALA A 442 -3.80 -26.47 -9.56
CA ALA A 442 -4.68 -27.65 -9.61
C ALA A 442 -3.94 -28.97 -9.33
N GLY A 443 -2.60 -28.97 -9.41
CA GLY A 443 -1.73 -30.08 -9.02
C GLY A 443 -1.10 -29.88 -7.63
N ALA A 444 -0.31 -30.84 -7.17
CA ALA A 444 0.35 -30.79 -5.86
C ALA A 444 1.47 -29.72 -5.74
N GLN A 445 1.87 -29.10 -6.86
CA GLN A 445 2.89 -28.04 -6.93
C GLN A 445 2.44 -26.95 -7.90
N LEU A 446 2.88 -25.73 -7.64
CA LEU A 446 2.69 -24.57 -8.52
C LEU A 446 3.46 -24.79 -9.84
N GLN A 447 2.75 -24.84 -10.96
CA GLN A 447 3.34 -24.98 -12.31
C GLN A 447 3.17 -23.67 -13.08
N GLN A 448 4.26 -23.04 -13.55
CA GLN A 448 4.15 -21.84 -14.37
C GLN A 448 3.51 -22.15 -15.73
N LEU A 449 2.51 -21.35 -16.12
CA LEU A 449 1.77 -21.45 -17.37
C LEU A 449 2.28 -20.43 -18.39
N SER A 450 2.46 -19.18 -17.97
CA SER A 450 2.93 -18.08 -18.82
C SER A 450 3.65 -17.00 -18.01
N PHE A 451 4.33 -16.08 -18.71
CA PHE A 451 4.87 -14.85 -18.16
C PHE A 451 4.78 -13.74 -19.22
N LEU A 452 4.24 -12.57 -18.83
CA LEU A 452 4.21 -11.36 -19.66
C LEU A 452 5.11 -10.31 -18.99
N PRO A 453 6.24 -9.93 -19.61
CA PRO A 453 7.23 -9.06 -18.97
C PRO A 453 6.78 -7.60 -18.86
N ILE A 454 7.30 -6.93 -17.84
CA ILE A 454 7.43 -5.47 -17.79
C ILE A 454 8.75 -5.09 -18.47
N THR A 455 8.72 -4.02 -19.24
CA THR A 455 9.86 -3.49 -20.00
C THR A 455 10.21 -2.08 -19.54
N ALA A 456 11.48 -1.69 -19.62
CA ALA A 456 11.87 -0.29 -19.46
C ALA A 456 11.14 0.61 -20.49
N LYS A 457 10.99 1.89 -20.16
CA LYS A 457 10.27 2.92 -20.93
C LYS A 457 11.23 4.02 -21.39
#